data_AF-A0A6A6M1Q6-F1
#
_entry.id   AF-A0A6A6M1Q6-F1
#
_cell.length_a   1.000
_cell.length_b   1.000
_cell.length_c   1.000
_cell.angle_alpha   90.00
_cell.angle_beta   90.00
_cell.angle_gamma   90.00
#
_symmetry.space_group_name_H-M   'P 1'
#
loop_
_entity.id
_entity.type
_entity.pdbx_description
1 polymer ?
#
loop_
_entity_poly.entity_id
_entity_poly.type
_entity_poly.pdbx_seq_one_letter_code
_entity_poly.pdbx_strand_id
1 'polypeptide(L)'
;MNDAFKFTEQNQGLTTEASYPYEGSDDGTCNDHAAKITGYEDVTANNEAELVKAVAKQPVAVAIDAARIDFSSIRLAFYRIMVLQMLQDLRD
;
A
#
# COMPACT_ATOMS: atom_id res chain seq x y z
N MET A 1 2.31 -8.98 3.66
CA MET A 1 1.76 -7.64 3.95
C MET A 1 1.16 -7.57 5.36
N ASN A 2 0.50 -8.63 5.82
CA ASN A 2 -0.09 -8.69 7.17
C ASN A 2 0.91 -8.36 8.28
N ASP A 3 2.17 -8.82 8.16
CA ASP A 3 3.22 -8.48 9.13
C ASP A 3 3.54 -6.97 9.18
N ALA A 4 3.44 -6.26 8.05
CA ALA A 4 3.68 -4.81 7.98
C ALA A 4 2.54 -4.03 8.64
N PHE A 5 1.28 -4.43 8.42
CA PHE A 5 0.14 -3.82 9.12
C PHE A 5 0.17 -4.13 10.62
N LYS A 6 0.48 -5.37 10.99
CA LYS A 6 0.67 -5.78 12.39
C LYS A 6 1.77 -4.96 13.05
N PHE A 7 2.91 -4.79 12.38
CA PHE A 7 3.98 -3.91 12.87
C PHE A 7 3.48 -2.48 13.05
N THR A 8 2.77 -1.92 12.08
CA THR A 8 2.24 -0.54 12.14
C THR A 8 1.28 -0.34 13.32
N GLU A 9 0.41 -1.32 13.59
CA GLU A 9 -0.48 -1.31 14.74
C GLU A 9 0.31 -1.37 16.06
N GLN A 10 1.28 -2.29 16.18
CA GLN A 10 2.10 -2.48 17.39
C GLN A 10 3.07 -1.33 17.67
N ASN A 11 3.68 -0.80 16.62
CA ASN A 11 4.60 0.33 16.64
C ASN A 11 3.87 1.67 16.80
N GLN A 12 2.54 1.66 16.91
CA GLN A 12 1.72 2.87 17.04
C GLN A 12 1.90 3.87 15.89
N GLY A 13 2.22 3.37 14.70
CA GLY A 13 2.24 4.16 13.47
C GLY A 13 3.51 4.10 12.65
N LEU A 14 3.45 4.80 11.51
CA LEU A 14 4.52 5.04 10.57
C LEU A 14 4.87 6.53 10.54
N THR A 15 6.12 6.82 10.19
CA THR A 15 6.61 8.18 9.96
C THR A 15 6.41 8.61 8.50
N THR A 16 6.76 9.85 8.17
CA THR A 16 6.67 10.36 6.79
C THR A 16 7.93 10.03 5.99
N GLU A 17 7.82 9.91 4.67
CA GLU A 17 8.99 9.72 3.78
C GLU A 17 10.03 10.83 3.93
N ALA A 18 9.60 12.07 4.19
CA ALA A 18 10.51 13.19 4.41
C ALA A 18 11.30 13.04 5.73
N SER A 19 10.69 12.44 6.76
CA SER A 19 11.33 12.18 8.05
C SER A 19 12.19 10.91 8.04
N TYR A 20 11.88 9.95 7.16
CA TYR A 20 12.58 8.68 7.04
C TYR A 20 12.71 8.27 5.56
N PRO A 21 13.66 8.87 4.82
CA PRO A 21 13.85 8.59 3.40
C PRO A 21 14.28 7.14 3.15
N TYR A 22 13.86 6.59 2.02
CA TYR A 22 14.28 5.24 1.62
C TYR A 22 15.75 5.20 1.15
N GLU A 23 16.60 4.51 1.94
CA GLU A 23 18.04 4.34 1.64
C GLU A 23 18.36 2.99 0.96
N GLY A 24 17.39 2.07 0.87
CA GLY A 24 17.63 0.73 0.31
C GLY A 24 18.52 -0.17 1.17
N SER A 25 18.73 0.16 2.44
CA SER A 25 19.44 -0.63 3.43
C SER A 25 18.63 -0.71 4.74
N ASP A 26 18.93 -1.71 5.55
CA ASP A 26 18.30 -1.89 6.87
C ASP A 26 18.95 -1.03 7.97
N ASP A 27 19.90 -0.17 7.59
CA ASP A 27 20.65 0.68 8.52
C ASP A 27 19.85 1.96 8.81
N GLY A 28 19.09 1.96 9.90
CA GLY A 28 18.36 3.14 10.35
C GLY A 28 17.83 3.03 11.78
N THR A 29 17.65 4.17 12.44
CA THR A 29 17.01 4.23 13.76
C THR A 29 15.53 4.59 13.58
N CYS A 30 14.64 3.65 13.87
CA CYS A 30 13.20 3.87 13.84
C CYS A 30 12.84 4.99 14.84
N ASN A 31 12.37 6.13 14.34
CA ASN A 31 11.95 7.27 15.15
C ASN A 31 10.70 7.92 14.54
N ASP A 32 9.86 8.47 15.43
CA ASP A 32 8.70 9.31 15.12
C ASP A 32 7.49 8.57 14.48
N HIS A 33 6.27 9.04 14.78
CA HIS A 33 5.03 8.47 14.26
C HIS A 33 4.10 9.58 13.79
N ALA A 34 3.80 9.61 12.49
CA ALA A 34 2.92 10.59 11.87
C ALA A 34 1.53 10.03 11.56
N ALA A 35 1.42 8.74 11.24
CA ALA A 35 0.17 8.11 10.85
C ALA A 35 -0.06 6.80 11.61
N LYS A 36 -1.29 6.55 12.06
CA LYS A 36 -1.69 5.35 12.82
C LYS A 36 -2.83 4.62 12.13
N ILE A 37 -2.86 3.31 12.29
CA ILE A 37 -4.00 2.49 11.89
C ILE A 37 -4.72 1.97 13.13
N THR A 38 -6.03 1.76 13.01
CA THR A 38 -6.86 1.18 14.09
C THR A 38 -7.06 -0.33 13.93
N GLY A 39 -6.57 -0.90 12.83
CA GLY A 39 -6.66 -2.32 12.51
C GLY A 39 -6.46 -2.59 11.03
N TYR A 40 -6.51 -3.87 10.66
CA TYR A 40 -6.49 -4.35 9.28
C TYR A 40 -7.36 -5.61 9.16
N GLU A 41 -7.86 -5.87 7.97
CA GLU A 41 -8.67 -7.05 7.68
C GLU A 41 -8.25 -7.67 6.34
N ASP A 42 -8.38 -8.98 6.25
CA ASP A 42 -8.18 -9.71 5.00
C ASP A 42 -9.49 -9.78 4.22
N VAL A 43 -9.43 -9.45 2.93
CA VAL A 43 -10.52 -9.77 2.00
C VAL A 43 -10.56 -11.30 1.83
N THR A 44 -11.77 -11.86 1.71
CA THR A 44 -11.94 -13.30 1.47
C THR A 44 -11.15 -13.74 0.24
N ALA A 45 -10.29 -14.73 0.42
CA ALA A 45 -9.42 -15.22 -0.65
C ALA A 45 -10.21 -15.66 -1.89
N ASN A 46 -9.71 -15.31 -3.08
CA ASN A 46 -10.30 -15.64 -4.39
C ASN A 46 -11.74 -15.13 -4.59
N ASN A 47 -12.16 -14.09 -3.86
CA ASN A 47 -13.47 -13.48 -4.01
C ASN A 47 -13.36 -12.06 -4.59
N GLU A 48 -13.34 -11.98 -5.92
CA GLU A 48 -13.21 -10.70 -6.64
C GLU A 48 -14.36 -9.73 -6.36
N ALA A 49 -15.58 -10.25 -6.12
CA ALA A 49 -16.73 -9.40 -5.81
C ALA A 49 -16.55 -8.67 -4.47
N GLU A 50 -16.01 -9.34 -3.45
CA GLU A 50 -15.67 -8.70 -2.17
C GLU A 50 -14.46 -7.77 -2.32
N LEU A 51 -13.48 -8.12 -3.15
CA LEU A 51 -12.34 -7.25 -3.44
C LEU A 51 -12.78 -5.93 -4.09
N VAL A 52 -13.69 -5.98 -5.08
CA VAL A 52 -14.24 -4.77 -5.72
C VAL A 52 -14.95 -3.88 -4.69
N LYS A 53 -15.72 -4.47 -3.76
CA LYS A 53 -16.36 -3.70 -2.67
C LYS A 53 -15.35 -3.07 -1.73
N ALA A 54 -14.25 -3.76 -1.42
CA ALA A 54 -13.19 -3.24 -0.56
C ALA A 54 -12.46 -2.06 -1.23
N VAL A 55 -12.08 -2.22 -2.51
CA VAL A 55 -11.40 -1.17 -3.30
C VAL A 55 -12.27 0.07 -3.46
N ALA A 56 -13.58 -0.08 -3.55
CA ALA A 56 -14.50 1.05 -3.61
C ALA A 56 -14.53 1.90 -2.33
N LYS A 57 -14.03 1.38 -1.20
CA LYS A 57 -13.99 2.09 0.09
C LYS A 57 -12.62 2.70 0.37
N GLN A 58 -11.55 1.98 0.05
CA GLN A 58 -10.17 2.41 0.31
C GLN A 58 -9.18 1.60 -0.56
N PRO A 59 -7.95 2.09 -0.77
CA PRO A 59 -6.89 1.30 -1.39
C PRO A 59 -6.65 -0.02 -0.65
N VAL A 60 -6.46 -1.11 -1.39
CA VAL A 60 -6.26 -2.47 -0.86
C VAL A 60 -4.91 -3.01 -1.31
N ALA A 61 -4.12 -3.53 -0.37
CA ALA A 61 -2.88 -4.23 -0.70
C ALA A 61 -3.16 -5.66 -1.18
N VAL A 62 -2.60 -6.04 -2.33
CA VAL A 62 -2.81 -7.37 -2.95
C VAL A 62 -1.47 -7.99 -3.36
N ALA A 63 -1.40 -9.31 -3.37
CA ALA A 63 -0.26 -10.05 -3.92
C ALA A 63 -0.55 -10.44 -5.37
N ILE A 64 0.41 -10.22 -6.26
CA ILE A 64 0.32 -10.56 -7.69
C ILE A 64 1.60 -11.31 -8.09
N ASP A 65 1.46 -12.34 -8.92
CA ASP A 65 2.59 -13.05 -9.53
C ASP A 65 3.16 -12.23 -10.70
N ALA A 66 4.19 -11.44 -10.40
CA ALA A 66 4.87 -10.58 -11.37
C ALA A 66 5.97 -11.28 -12.18
N ALA A 67 6.21 -12.58 -11.97
CA ALA A 67 7.25 -13.33 -12.69
C ALA A 67 6.84 -13.70 -14.12
N ARG A 68 5.56 -13.50 -14.47
CA ARG A 68 5.04 -13.78 -15.80
C ARG A 68 5.50 -12.71 -16.81
N ILE A 69 5.83 -13.16 -18.02
CA ILE A 69 6.41 -12.33 -19.11
C ILE A 69 5.46 -11.20 -19.55
N ASP A 70 4.15 -11.44 -19.43
CA ASP A 70 3.10 -10.44 -19.66
C ASP A 70 3.19 -9.28 -18.65
N PHE A 71 3.44 -9.56 -17.38
CA PHE A 71 3.54 -8.56 -16.31
C PHE A 71 4.80 -7.71 -16.39
N SER A 72 5.94 -8.30 -16.76
CA SER A 72 7.21 -7.58 -16.95
C SER A 72 7.18 -6.58 -18.12
N SER A 73 6.23 -6.76 -19.04
CA SER A 73 6.02 -5.92 -20.22
C SER A 73 4.95 -4.82 -20.02
N ILE A 74 4.25 -4.80 -18.86
CA ILE A 74 3.29 -3.74 -18.50
C ILE A 74 4.06 -2.46 -18.15
N ARG A 75 4.54 -1.74 -19.17
CA ARG A 75 5.31 -0.50 -18.96
C ARG A 75 4.50 0.79 -19.05
N LEU A 76 3.27 0.79 -19.58
CA LEU A 76 2.62 2.06 -19.97
C LEU A 76 1.12 2.19 -19.67
N ALA A 77 0.41 1.14 -19.25
CA ALA A 77 -1.05 1.20 -19.09
C ALA A 77 -1.50 1.68 -17.70
N PHE A 78 -0.82 1.30 -16.62
CA PHE A 78 -1.27 1.58 -15.24
C PHE A 78 -0.75 2.89 -14.66
N TYR A 79 0.38 3.42 -15.14
CA TYR A 79 0.95 4.68 -14.65
C TYR A 79 0.01 5.88 -14.86
N ARG A 80 -0.85 5.83 -15.89
CA ARG A 80 -1.78 6.93 -16.20
C ARG A 80 -3.03 6.93 -15.32
N ILE A 81 -3.42 5.77 -14.77
CA ILE A 81 -4.63 5.65 -13.95
C ILE A 81 -4.31 5.97 -12.48
N MET A 82 -3.16 5.52 -11.97
CA MET A 82 -2.79 5.72 -10.55
C MET A 82 -2.50 7.20 -10.22
N VAL A 83 -1.87 7.95 -11.14
CA VAL A 83 -1.56 9.38 -10.94
C VAL A 83 -2.84 10.24 -10.93
N LEU A 84 -3.88 9.85 -11.65
CA LEU A 84 -5.14 10.60 -11.68
C LEU A 84 -5.96 10.41 -10.39
N GLN A 85 -5.97 9.21 -9.81
CA GLN A 85 -6.69 8.94 -8.56
C GLN A 85 -6.08 9.70 -7.37
N MET A 86 -4.75 9.72 -7.26
CA MET A 86 -4.05 10.46 -6.19
C MET A 86 -4.22 11.97 -6.27
N LEU A 87 -4.42 12.54 -7.47
CA LEU A 87 -4.65 13.99 -7.64
C LEU A 87 -6.11 14.40 -7.42
N GLN A 88 -7.04 13.44 -7.38
CA GLN A 88 -8.44 13.72 -7.03
C GLN A 88 -8.65 13.67 -5.51
N ASP A 89 -7.98 12.76 -4.79
CA ASP A 89 -8.05 12.68 -3.32
C ASP A 89 -7.32 13.83 -2.59
N LEU A 90 -6.50 14.63 -3.30
CA LEU A 90 -5.83 15.82 -2.75
C LEU A 90 -6.57 17.15 -3.04
N ARG A 91 -7.78 17.09 -3.63
CA ARG A 91 -8.58 18.28 -3.96
C ARG A 91 -9.91 18.38 -3.18
N ASP A 92 -10.24 17.40 -2.35
CA ASP A 92 -11.42 17.44 -1.47
C ASP A 92 -11.03 17.47 0.01
#